data_AF-A0A0F9IZL3-F1
#
_entry.id   AF-A0A0F9IZL3-F1
#
_cell.length_a   1.000
_cell.length_b   1.000
_cell.length_c   1.000
_cell.angle_alpha   90.00
_cell.angle_beta   90.00
_cell.angle_gamma   90.00
#
_symmetry.space_group_name_H-M   'P 1'
#
loop_
_entity.id
_entity.type
_entity.pdbx_description
1 polymer ?
#
loop_
_entity_poly.entity_id
_entity_poly.type
_entity_poly.pdbx_seq_one_letter_code
_entity_poly.pdbx_strand_id
1 'polypeptide(L)'
;YKKEIDKFIGEPITLEKLDEIKIFVVNYFREEGYPLVGVNIPVGQDITDGDVYVIIQVAKLGVVKVEGARYFSKERIKKQVRLKPNEKISTNKVIQDLEWLNDNPFRNVSAIYQAGDSLNETDVILNVEDRVPMRVYGGYENSSYTIAGSSRFVGGFNLGNLFKSDQQLNFQFMSAKKINDWWGIAGNYIIPLPWKNILKFLGSYSRAVSDEAEFQSVTGKGWTVASRYEIPLPIIGNLSHDFIIGFDFKRTNNFLLFAKNLAFDEFIDVAQFLLKYQGTYDDSFGVTSFELSAFYSPGSITKNNKTSKFEIERPGAKSDYGYIDLDIERVTRLKADLSWVINFLGQLSFSKLLLSEQLSLGGSFSVRGYMENEVTGDSGILLKNEIRFPCIRFQKKSLKNTLQFLAFLDYGFATDVDKSVVESSKSLLSVGPGVRFNMSTYLTLRFDYGFQLIEVNGRPFQNGGRSRGHLSVIASY
;
A
#
# COMPACT_ATOMS: atom_id res chain seq x y z
N TYR A 1 -16.04 28.96 21.11
CA TYR A 1 -15.77 30.41 21.14
C TYR A 1 -16.68 31.22 22.07
N LYS A 2 -17.90 31.65 21.71
CA LYS A 2 -18.73 32.54 22.57
C LYS A 2 -18.90 32.00 24.00
N LYS A 3 -19.38 30.77 24.18
CA LYS A 3 -19.55 30.15 25.51
C LYS A 3 -18.26 30.02 26.34
N GLU A 4 -17.10 30.01 25.71
CA GLU A 4 -15.82 29.79 26.40
C GLU A 4 -15.07 31.10 26.66
N ILE A 5 -15.38 32.17 25.92
CA ILE A 5 -14.88 33.52 26.22
C ILE A 5 -15.70 34.17 27.34
N ASP A 6 -16.97 33.75 27.49
CA ASP A 6 -17.87 34.21 28.56
C ASP A 6 -17.29 33.99 29.97
N LYS A 7 -16.38 33.02 30.16
CA LYS A 7 -15.66 32.79 31.43
C LYS A 7 -14.73 33.93 31.86
N PHE A 8 -14.43 34.85 30.94
CA PHE A 8 -13.62 36.04 31.20
C PHE A 8 -14.47 37.30 31.35
N ILE A 9 -15.77 37.24 31.06
CA ILE A 9 -16.67 38.39 31.09
C ILE A 9 -17.22 38.55 32.51
N GLY A 10 -17.19 39.78 33.04
CA GLY A 10 -17.69 40.09 34.40
C GLY A 10 -16.70 39.76 35.53
N GLU A 11 -15.52 39.25 35.19
CA GLU A 11 -14.43 38.96 36.14
C GLU A 11 -13.48 40.15 36.29
N PRO A 12 -12.82 40.34 37.45
CA PRO A 12 -11.76 41.33 37.61
C PRO A 12 -10.61 41.09 36.62
N ILE A 13 -10.17 42.14 35.92
CA ILE A 13 -9.10 42.04 34.94
C ILE A 13 -7.72 42.21 35.61
N THR A 14 -6.82 41.25 35.37
CA THR A 14 -5.41 41.29 35.81
C THR A 14 -4.48 41.04 34.63
N LEU A 15 -3.18 41.34 34.76
CA LEU A 15 -2.19 41.03 33.71
C LEU A 15 -2.16 39.52 33.39
N GLU A 16 -2.25 38.68 34.42
CA GLU A 16 -2.34 37.23 34.27
C GLU A 16 -3.59 36.83 33.47
N LYS A 17 -4.74 37.48 33.74
CA LYS A 17 -6.00 37.24 33.01
C LYS A 17 -5.90 37.64 31.54
N LEU A 18 -5.21 38.74 31.25
CA LEU A 18 -4.94 39.16 29.87
C LEU A 18 -4.08 38.14 29.12
N ASP A 19 -3.09 37.55 29.78
CA ASP A 19 -2.28 36.48 29.18
C ASP A 19 -3.06 35.17 29.02
N GLU A 20 -3.95 34.82 29.97
CA GLU A 20 -4.91 33.71 29.80
C GLU A 20 -5.80 33.91 28.56
N ILE A 21 -6.31 35.13 28.35
CA ILE A 21 -7.13 35.49 27.18
C ILE A 21 -6.31 35.32 25.90
N LYS A 22 -5.06 35.80 25.86
CA LYS A 22 -4.17 35.62 24.69
C LYS A 22 -3.99 34.13 24.37
N ILE A 23 -3.63 33.32 25.36
CA ILE A 23 -3.41 31.87 25.18
C ILE A 23 -4.71 31.19 24.70
N PHE A 24 -5.84 31.56 25.28
CA PHE A 24 -7.15 31.04 24.88
C PHE A 24 -7.46 31.34 23.41
N VAL A 25 -7.29 32.59 22.97
CA VAL A 25 -7.52 32.98 21.58
C VAL A 25 -6.56 32.25 20.64
N VAL A 26 -5.27 32.15 20.98
CA VAL A 26 -4.29 31.41 20.17
C VAL A 26 -4.70 29.94 20.01
N ASN A 27 -5.10 29.28 21.10
CA ASN A 27 -5.51 27.88 21.07
C ASN A 27 -6.79 27.69 20.26
N TYR A 28 -7.78 28.59 20.40
CA TYR A 28 -9.00 28.56 19.60
C TYR A 28 -8.69 28.59 18.09
N PHE A 29 -7.87 29.52 17.63
CA PHE A 29 -7.52 29.60 16.20
C PHE A 29 -6.71 28.38 15.74
N ARG A 30 -5.86 27.82 16.59
CA ARG A 30 -5.12 26.58 16.29
C ARG A 30 -6.06 25.39 16.11
N GLU A 31 -7.05 25.24 16.98
CA GLU A 31 -8.09 24.20 16.90
C GLU A 31 -8.96 24.36 15.65
N GLU A 32 -9.25 25.60 15.25
CA GLU A 32 -9.94 25.92 13.99
C GLU A 32 -9.04 25.76 12.73
N GLY A 33 -7.79 25.30 12.90
CA GLY A 33 -6.88 25.00 11.80
C GLY A 33 -6.05 26.18 11.27
N TYR A 34 -5.92 27.26 12.04
CA TYR A 34 -5.12 28.46 11.74
C TYR A 34 -4.04 28.68 12.82
N PRO A 35 -2.91 27.97 12.74
CA PRO A 35 -1.93 27.91 13.83
C PRO A 35 -1.05 29.17 13.93
N LEU A 36 -1.03 30.00 12.88
CA LEU A 36 -0.24 31.21 12.79
C LEU A 36 -1.12 32.42 13.09
N VAL A 37 -1.24 32.75 14.38
CA VAL A 37 -2.04 33.86 14.87
C VAL A 37 -1.24 34.70 15.86
N GLY A 38 -1.21 36.01 15.63
CA GLY A 38 -0.74 36.99 16.60
C GLY A 38 -1.92 37.52 17.41
N VAL A 39 -1.80 37.54 18.73
CA VAL A 39 -2.80 38.14 19.62
C VAL A 39 -2.12 39.24 20.42
N ASN A 40 -2.53 40.48 20.18
CA ASN A 40 -1.99 41.65 20.84
C ASN A 40 -3.08 42.37 21.65
N ILE A 41 -2.75 42.80 22.85
CA ILE A 41 -3.61 43.61 23.71
C ILE A 41 -2.90 44.97 23.85
N PRO A 42 -3.42 46.04 23.22
CA PRO A 42 -2.77 47.35 23.24
C PRO A 42 -2.51 47.84 24.66
N VAL A 43 -1.27 48.30 24.90
CA VAL A 43 -0.88 48.95 26.16
C VAL A 43 -1.43 50.38 26.15
N GLY A 44 -2.05 50.79 27.25
CA GLY A 44 -2.61 52.14 27.40
C GLY A 44 -3.98 52.36 26.76
N GLN A 45 -4.70 51.28 26.45
CA GLN A 45 -6.13 51.38 26.11
C GLN A 45 -6.95 51.86 27.32
N ASP A 46 -7.97 52.68 27.07
CA ASP A 46 -8.92 53.08 28.10
C ASP A 46 -9.87 51.93 28.41
N ILE A 47 -9.88 51.49 29.67
CA ILE A 47 -10.73 50.39 30.17
C ILE A 47 -11.80 50.90 31.13
N THR A 48 -12.05 52.22 31.19
CA THR A 48 -12.98 52.84 32.15
C THR A 48 -14.40 52.29 32.03
N ASP A 49 -14.83 51.96 30.80
CA ASP A 49 -16.14 51.37 30.52
C ASP A 49 -16.19 49.84 30.73
N GLY A 50 -15.08 49.23 31.16
CA GLY A 50 -14.95 47.78 31.35
C GLY A 50 -14.66 46.99 30.08
N ASP A 51 -14.45 47.67 28.94
CA ASP A 51 -14.12 47.04 27.67
C ASP A 51 -12.61 46.82 27.51
N VAL A 52 -12.22 45.61 27.06
CA VAL A 52 -10.84 45.28 26.70
C VAL A 52 -10.76 44.88 25.23
N TYR A 53 -10.01 45.65 24.46
CA TYR A 53 -9.75 45.39 23.05
C TYR A 53 -8.60 44.39 22.88
N VAL A 54 -8.90 43.29 22.20
CA VAL A 54 -7.93 42.27 21.80
C VAL A 54 -7.80 42.30 20.28
N ILE A 55 -6.62 42.62 19.78
CA ILE A 55 -6.31 42.64 18.35
C ILE A 55 -5.84 41.26 17.93
N ILE A 56 -6.58 40.63 17.02
CA ILE A 56 -6.28 39.29 16.50
C ILE A 56 -5.80 39.42 15.05
N GLN A 57 -4.59 38.96 14.79
CA GLN A 57 -3.95 38.99 13.49
C GLN A 57 -3.70 37.56 13.03
N VAL A 58 -4.58 37.06 12.16
CA VAL A 58 -4.38 35.75 11.52
C VAL A 58 -3.42 35.92 10.35
N ALA A 59 -2.31 35.17 10.36
CA ALA A 59 -1.32 35.25 9.31
C ALA A 59 -1.91 34.86 7.96
N LYS A 60 -1.52 35.62 6.94
CA LYS A 60 -1.86 35.37 5.55
C LYS A 60 -0.63 34.93 4.80
N LEU A 61 -0.82 34.14 3.75
CA LEU A 61 0.27 33.74 2.89
C LEU A 61 0.82 34.97 2.16
N GLY A 62 2.11 35.27 2.33
CA GLY A 62 2.85 36.18 1.46
C GLY A 62 3.13 35.46 0.13
N VAL A 63 4.20 34.66 0.11
CA VAL A 63 4.53 33.82 -1.04
C VAL A 63 4.86 32.37 -0.67
N VAL A 64 4.69 31.47 -1.65
CA VAL A 64 5.24 30.11 -1.60
C VAL A 64 6.60 30.09 -2.31
N LYS A 65 7.63 29.64 -1.61
CA LYS A 65 9.00 29.44 -2.13
C LYS A 65 9.33 27.96 -2.15
N VAL A 66 10.21 27.53 -3.06
CA VAL A 66 10.64 26.13 -3.15
C VAL A 66 12.16 26.07 -3.19
N GLU A 67 12.73 25.33 -2.24
CA GLU A 67 14.17 25.21 -2.03
C GLU A 67 14.61 23.73 -2.08
N GLY A 68 15.90 23.50 -2.27
CA GLY A 68 16.49 22.14 -2.26
C GLY A 68 16.26 21.27 -3.51
N ALA A 69 15.16 21.44 -4.25
CA ALA A 69 14.83 20.57 -5.38
C ALA A 69 15.90 20.59 -6.50
N ARG A 70 16.58 19.46 -6.69
CA ARG A 70 17.66 19.27 -7.68
C ARG A 70 17.20 18.46 -8.89
N TYR A 71 16.38 17.44 -8.68
CA TYR A 71 15.90 16.52 -9.72
C TYR A 71 14.45 16.79 -10.13
N PHE A 72 13.69 17.52 -9.31
CA PHE A 72 12.30 17.89 -9.58
C PHE A 72 12.15 19.38 -9.88
N SER A 73 11.14 19.74 -10.68
CA SER A 73 10.89 21.15 -11.04
C SER A 73 10.28 21.91 -9.87
N LYS A 74 11.00 22.92 -9.37
CA LYS A 74 10.53 23.85 -8.35
C LYS A 74 9.20 24.51 -8.72
N GLU A 75 9.05 24.90 -9.99
CA GLU A 75 7.83 25.53 -10.49
C GLU A 75 6.63 24.59 -10.44
N ARG A 76 6.83 23.30 -10.81
CA ARG A 76 5.76 22.30 -10.73
C ARG A 76 5.36 22.02 -9.29
N ILE A 77 6.33 21.86 -8.39
CA ILE A 77 6.08 21.68 -6.95
C ILE A 77 5.26 22.86 -6.42
N LYS A 78 5.68 24.10 -6.73
CA LYS A 78 4.96 25.31 -6.32
C LYS A 78 3.51 25.34 -6.84
N LYS A 79 3.27 24.94 -8.10
CA LYS A 79 1.92 24.91 -8.71
C LYS A 79 0.97 23.88 -8.10
N GLN A 80 1.48 22.88 -7.38
CA GLN A 80 0.66 21.85 -6.74
C GLN A 80 0.15 22.27 -5.35
N VAL A 81 0.61 23.41 -4.82
CA VAL A 81 0.09 24.00 -3.58
C VAL A 81 -1.17 24.81 -3.87
N ARG A 82 -2.21 24.58 -3.07
CA ARG A 82 -3.53 25.22 -3.20
C ARG A 82 -3.59 26.60 -2.53
N LEU A 83 -2.75 26.86 -1.54
CA LEU A 83 -2.69 28.16 -0.86
C LEU A 83 -2.38 29.29 -1.86
N LYS A 84 -3.17 30.36 -1.80
CA LYS A 84 -2.97 31.56 -2.64
C LYS A 84 -2.44 32.73 -1.81
N PRO A 85 -1.64 33.65 -2.40
CA PRO A 85 -1.25 34.89 -1.73
C PRO A 85 -2.45 35.63 -1.12
N ASN A 86 -2.26 36.25 0.05
CA ASN A 86 -3.26 36.95 0.86
C ASN A 86 -4.39 36.05 1.43
N GLU A 87 -4.31 34.73 1.28
CA GLU A 87 -5.20 33.77 1.93
C GLU A 87 -4.72 33.44 3.35
N LYS A 88 -5.62 33.19 4.31
CA LYS A 88 -5.25 32.66 5.63
C LYS A 88 -4.59 31.29 5.48
N ILE A 89 -3.51 31.05 6.22
CA ILE A 89 -2.78 29.77 6.15
C ILE A 89 -3.53 28.71 6.95
N SER A 90 -4.13 27.74 6.26
CA SER A 90 -4.83 26.61 6.85
C SER A 90 -3.90 25.40 6.98
N THR A 91 -3.78 24.83 8.19
CA THR A 91 -3.02 23.60 8.45
C THR A 91 -3.46 22.45 7.56
N ASN A 92 -4.77 22.21 7.47
CA ASN A 92 -5.32 21.07 6.72
C ASN A 92 -4.99 21.17 5.22
N LYS A 93 -5.01 22.39 4.65
CA LYS A 93 -4.61 22.60 3.26
C LYS A 93 -3.13 22.29 3.04
N VAL A 94 -2.26 22.78 3.93
CA VAL A 94 -0.81 22.56 3.84
C VAL A 94 -0.49 21.07 3.99
N ILE A 95 -1.04 20.38 4.99
CA ILE A 95 -0.79 18.96 5.22
C ILE A 95 -1.19 18.13 3.99
N GLN A 96 -2.41 18.31 3.49
CA GLN A 96 -2.88 17.61 2.29
C GLN A 96 -2.04 17.93 1.04
N ASP A 97 -1.53 19.16 0.91
CA ASP A 97 -0.64 19.51 -0.21
C ASP A 97 0.74 18.85 -0.05
N LEU A 98 1.28 18.77 1.17
CA LEU A 98 2.53 18.06 1.45
C LEU A 98 2.40 16.56 1.23
N GLU A 99 1.29 15.93 1.64
CA GLU A 99 1.02 14.52 1.36
C GLU A 99 0.98 14.24 -0.14
N TRP A 100 0.24 15.06 -0.91
CA TRP A 100 0.21 14.96 -2.36
C TRP A 100 1.62 15.11 -2.98
N LEU A 101 2.41 16.07 -2.49
CA LEU A 101 3.77 16.27 -2.95
C LEU A 101 4.67 15.07 -2.60
N ASN A 102 4.44 14.42 -1.46
CA ASN A 102 5.22 13.30 -0.93
C ASN A 102 4.75 11.92 -1.40
N ASP A 103 3.68 11.83 -2.20
CA ASP A 103 3.27 10.60 -2.88
C ASP A 103 4.37 10.07 -3.82
N ASN A 104 5.28 10.93 -4.26
CA ASN A 104 6.45 10.52 -5.04
C ASN A 104 7.60 10.04 -4.13
N PRO A 105 8.01 8.76 -4.19
CA PRO A 105 8.98 8.18 -3.25
C PRO A 105 10.43 8.68 -3.47
N PHE A 106 10.70 9.51 -4.48
CA PHE A 106 12.03 10.05 -4.77
C PHE A 106 12.25 11.46 -4.24
N ARG A 107 11.29 12.01 -3.49
CA ARG A 107 11.43 13.29 -2.80
C ARG A 107 10.70 13.28 -1.45
N ASN A 108 11.15 14.15 -0.57
CA ASN A 108 10.45 14.53 0.64
C ASN A 108 10.34 16.07 0.66
N VAL A 109 9.15 16.58 0.92
CA VAL A 109 8.83 17.99 0.96
C VAL A 109 8.28 18.31 2.34
N SER A 110 8.89 19.27 3.01
CA SER A 110 8.41 19.84 4.27
C SER A 110 8.12 21.33 4.12
N ALA A 111 7.23 21.86 4.96
CA ALA A 111 6.93 23.29 5.00
C ALA A 111 7.67 23.96 6.16
N ILE A 112 8.34 25.08 5.87
CA ILE A 112 8.95 25.97 6.85
C ILE A 112 8.26 27.33 6.73
N TYR A 113 7.80 27.87 7.87
CA TYR A 113 7.13 29.16 7.93
C TYR A 113 8.14 30.25 8.31
N GLN A 114 8.15 31.35 7.57
CA GLN A 114 9.00 32.52 7.85
C GLN A 114 8.19 33.81 7.74
N ALA A 115 8.67 34.89 8.38
CA ALA A 115 8.04 36.20 8.24
C ALA A 115 8.06 36.66 6.77
N GLY A 116 6.92 37.15 6.27
CA GLY A 116 6.80 37.72 4.92
C GLY A 116 7.25 39.18 4.87
N ASP A 117 7.13 39.78 3.68
CA ASP A 117 7.58 41.16 3.42
C ASP A 117 6.64 42.22 4.03
N SER A 118 5.35 41.90 4.21
CA SER A 118 4.36 42.82 4.80
C SER A 118 3.90 42.37 6.20
N LEU A 119 3.34 43.33 6.96
CA LEU A 119 2.72 43.03 8.26
C LEU A 119 1.60 41.98 8.10
N ASN A 120 1.58 40.98 8.98
CA ASN A 120 0.65 39.85 8.98
C ASN A 120 0.79 38.88 7.80
N GLU A 121 1.91 38.94 7.06
CA GLU A 121 2.27 37.94 6.06
C GLU A 121 3.26 36.92 6.62
N THR A 122 3.06 35.67 6.25
CA THR A 122 3.99 34.56 6.45
C THR A 122 4.29 33.94 5.09
N ASP A 123 5.57 33.76 4.80
CA ASP A 123 6.02 32.97 3.66
C ASP A 123 6.07 31.48 4.01
N VAL A 124 5.66 30.64 3.05
CA VAL A 124 5.76 29.19 3.16
C VAL A 124 6.88 28.71 2.25
N ILE A 125 7.97 28.23 2.85
CA ILE A 125 9.10 27.63 2.13
C ILE A 125 8.90 26.12 2.10
N LEU A 126 8.72 25.58 0.90
CA LEU A 126 8.74 24.14 0.66
C LEU A 126 10.20 23.71 0.55
N ASN A 127 10.73 23.11 1.61
CA ASN A 127 12.05 22.52 1.62
C ASN A 127 11.99 21.12 1.00
N VAL A 128 12.67 20.93 -0.14
CA VAL A 128 12.64 19.68 -0.90
C VAL A 128 13.96 18.95 -0.75
N GLU A 129 13.90 17.76 -0.17
CA GLU A 129 14.98 16.79 -0.15
C GLU A 129 14.70 15.72 -1.20
N ASP A 130 15.34 15.82 -2.37
CA ASP A 130 15.18 14.85 -3.45
C ASP A 130 16.44 14.01 -3.69
N ARG A 131 16.22 12.84 -4.30
CA ARG A 131 17.27 11.92 -4.73
C ARG A 131 17.15 11.67 -6.23
N VAL A 132 18.19 11.08 -6.82
CA VAL A 132 18.15 10.65 -8.23
C VAL A 132 16.86 9.84 -8.44
N PRO A 133 15.97 10.24 -9.37
CA PRO A 133 14.64 9.64 -9.52
C PRO A 133 14.71 8.34 -10.33
N MET A 134 15.70 7.52 -10.01
CA MET A 134 15.96 6.22 -10.61
C MET A 134 16.46 5.30 -9.52
N ARG A 135 15.96 4.07 -9.52
CA ARG A 135 16.47 2.97 -8.70
C ARG A 135 16.57 1.74 -9.58
N VAL A 136 17.68 1.01 -9.47
CA VAL A 136 17.84 -0.30 -10.10
C VAL A 136 18.00 -1.36 -9.03
N TYR A 137 17.47 -2.56 -9.26
CA TYR A 137 17.55 -3.63 -8.28
C TYR A 137 17.61 -5.00 -8.93
N GLY A 138 18.15 -5.93 -8.18
CA GLY A 138 18.14 -7.34 -8.53
C GLY A 138 18.28 -8.21 -7.30
N GLY A 139 17.92 -9.48 -7.42
CA GLY A 139 17.95 -10.38 -6.28
C GLY A 139 17.44 -11.76 -6.54
N TYR A 140 17.24 -12.47 -5.44
CA TYR A 140 16.84 -13.86 -5.41
C TYR A 140 15.74 -14.07 -4.37
N GLU A 141 14.78 -14.93 -4.67
CA GLU A 141 13.82 -15.45 -3.71
C GLU A 141 13.47 -16.92 -3.98
N ASN A 142 12.97 -17.65 -3.00
CA ASN A 142 12.54 -19.05 -3.15
C ASN A 142 11.01 -19.24 -3.02
N SER A 143 10.26 -18.18 -3.30
CA SER A 143 8.82 -18.04 -3.17
C SER A 143 8.05 -18.44 -4.44
N SER A 144 8.34 -19.63 -4.99
CA SER A 144 7.56 -20.16 -6.12
C SER A 144 7.15 -21.63 -5.98
N TYR A 145 6.03 -21.97 -6.63
CA TYR A 145 5.45 -23.31 -6.75
C TYR A 145 5.38 -23.81 -8.20
N THR A 146 5.91 -23.06 -9.17
CA THR A 146 5.83 -23.50 -10.58
C THR A 146 6.60 -24.81 -10.80
N ILE A 147 6.20 -25.55 -11.82
CA ILE A 147 6.90 -26.73 -12.37
C ILE A 147 8.40 -26.42 -12.67
N ALA A 148 8.72 -25.15 -12.95
CA ALA A 148 10.08 -24.62 -13.14
C ALA A 148 10.95 -24.51 -11.87
N GLY A 149 10.46 -24.97 -10.71
CA GLY A 149 11.14 -24.91 -9.42
C GLY A 149 10.84 -23.65 -8.58
N SER A 150 11.32 -23.66 -7.33
CA SER A 150 11.00 -22.65 -6.32
C SER A 150 11.85 -21.38 -6.36
N SER A 151 13.03 -21.45 -6.97
CA SER A 151 13.95 -20.31 -7.09
C SER A 151 13.47 -19.27 -8.10
N ARG A 152 13.62 -18.00 -7.76
CA ARG A 152 13.34 -16.85 -8.62
C ARG A 152 14.48 -15.86 -8.58
N PHE A 153 14.88 -15.41 -9.77
CA PHE A 153 15.80 -14.30 -9.95
C PHE A 153 14.98 -13.10 -10.40
N VAL A 154 15.19 -11.97 -9.73
CA VAL A 154 14.45 -10.74 -9.96
C VAL A 154 15.43 -9.67 -10.44
N GLY A 155 15.02 -8.87 -11.41
CA GLY A 155 15.73 -7.68 -11.83
C GLY A 155 14.73 -6.61 -12.24
N GLY A 156 14.99 -5.34 -11.91
CA GLY A 156 14.03 -4.29 -12.21
C GLY A 156 14.57 -2.89 -12.01
N PHE A 157 13.72 -1.92 -12.33
CA PHE A 157 14.01 -0.52 -12.14
C PHE A 157 12.75 0.29 -11.83
N ASN A 158 12.94 1.40 -11.15
CA ASN A 158 11.92 2.39 -10.83
C ASN A 158 12.40 3.74 -11.36
N LEU A 159 11.58 4.42 -12.15
CA LEU A 159 11.78 5.80 -12.58
C LEU A 159 10.72 6.66 -11.92
N GLY A 160 11.12 7.71 -11.19
CA GLY A 160 10.22 8.53 -10.39
C GLY A 160 9.86 9.89 -11.00
N ASN A 161 10.48 10.27 -12.12
CA ASN A 161 10.27 11.59 -12.70
C ASN A 161 10.35 11.58 -14.23
N LEU A 162 9.58 10.68 -14.86
CA LEU A 162 9.49 10.61 -16.30
C LEU A 162 9.00 11.93 -16.89
N PHE A 163 9.68 12.35 -17.96
CA PHE A 163 9.42 13.60 -18.67
C PHE A 163 9.47 14.87 -17.78
N LYS A 164 10.14 14.79 -16.62
CA LYS A 164 10.17 15.86 -15.59
C LYS A 164 8.78 16.27 -15.09
N SER A 165 7.86 15.29 -15.04
CA SER A 165 6.43 15.52 -14.83
C SER A 165 5.82 14.85 -13.60
N ASP A 166 6.65 14.27 -12.72
CA ASP A 166 6.27 13.41 -11.58
C ASP A 166 5.69 12.04 -11.96
N GLN A 167 5.58 11.74 -13.26
CA GLN A 167 5.13 10.44 -13.73
C GLN A 167 6.16 9.36 -13.39
N GLN A 168 5.69 8.17 -13.03
CA GLN A 168 6.51 7.08 -12.52
C GLN A 168 6.36 5.84 -13.40
N LEU A 169 7.46 5.14 -13.67
CA LEU A 169 7.46 3.84 -14.35
C LEU A 169 8.23 2.83 -13.51
N ASN A 170 7.56 1.73 -13.19
CA ASN A 170 8.12 0.62 -12.44
C ASN A 170 8.11 -0.60 -13.35
N PHE A 171 9.25 -1.28 -13.47
CA PHE A 171 9.41 -2.47 -14.29
C PHE A 171 10.18 -3.54 -13.55
N GLN A 172 9.74 -4.79 -13.67
CA GLN A 172 10.42 -5.95 -13.15
C GLN A 172 10.40 -7.09 -14.15
N PHE A 173 11.50 -7.82 -14.19
CA PHE A 173 11.67 -9.11 -14.84
C PHE A 173 11.93 -10.16 -13.76
N MET A 174 11.33 -11.33 -13.93
CA MET A 174 11.49 -12.47 -13.04
C MET A 174 11.72 -13.73 -13.87
N SER A 175 12.62 -14.61 -13.42
CA SER A 175 12.82 -15.92 -14.05
C SER A 175 13.03 -17.02 -13.04
N ALA A 176 12.74 -18.26 -13.44
CA ALA A 176 13.22 -19.44 -12.74
C ALA A 176 14.73 -19.58 -12.92
N LYS A 177 15.33 -20.57 -12.23
CA LYS A 177 16.75 -20.91 -12.39
C LYS A 177 17.09 -21.24 -13.85
N LYS A 178 16.20 -21.96 -14.54
CA LYS A 178 16.22 -22.13 -15.99
C LYS A 178 15.19 -21.18 -16.59
N ILE A 179 15.66 -20.13 -17.25
CA ILE A 179 14.81 -19.09 -17.84
C ILE A 179 13.79 -19.65 -18.85
N ASN A 180 14.14 -20.74 -19.54
CA ASN A 180 13.25 -21.38 -20.51
C ASN A 180 12.03 -22.05 -19.87
N ASP A 181 12.17 -22.54 -18.63
CA ASP A 181 11.11 -23.21 -17.89
C ASP A 181 10.08 -22.19 -17.40
N TRP A 182 10.52 -21.01 -16.96
CA TRP A 182 9.63 -19.91 -16.61
C TRP A 182 10.32 -18.55 -16.63
N TRP A 183 9.61 -17.55 -17.18
CA TRP A 183 9.92 -16.15 -17.00
C TRP A 183 8.66 -15.28 -17.08
N GLY A 184 8.75 -14.09 -16.50
CA GLY A 184 7.70 -13.09 -16.58
C GLY A 184 8.24 -11.68 -16.46
N ILE A 185 7.45 -10.73 -16.95
CA ILE A 185 7.64 -9.30 -16.77
C ILE A 185 6.39 -8.72 -16.15
N ALA A 186 6.56 -7.70 -15.33
CA ALA A 186 5.47 -6.89 -14.84
C ALA A 186 5.92 -5.44 -14.74
N GLY A 187 4.96 -4.53 -14.79
CA GLY A 187 5.24 -3.12 -14.58
C GLY A 187 3.99 -2.32 -14.32
N ASN A 188 4.19 -1.09 -13.86
CA ASN A 188 3.12 -0.12 -13.77
C ASN A 188 3.61 1.28 -14.16
N TYR A 189 2.67 2.06 -14.69
CA TYR A 189 2.86 3.45 -15.07
C TYR A 189 1.88 4.32 -14.28
N ILE A 190 2.41 5.29 -13.53
CA ILE A 190 1.65 6.13 -12.60
C ILE A 190 1.68 7.56 -13.10
N ILE A 191 0.50 8.14 -13.28
CA ILE A 191 0.29 9.48 -13.82
C ILE A 191 -0.47 10.32 -12.80
N PRO A 192 0.22 11.16 -11.99
CA PRO A 192 -0.45 12.16 -11.18
C PRO A 192 -1.06 13.24 -12.09
N LEU A 193 -2.36 13.48 -11.95
CA LEU A 193 -3.13 14.42 -12.79
C LEU A 193 -3.17 15.82 -12.15
N PRO A 194 -3.37 16.89 -12.94
CA PRO A 194 -3.40 18.27 -12.42
C PRO A 194 -4.44 18.54 -11.34
N TRP A 195 -5.51 17.76 -11.27
CA TRP A 195 -6.58 17.88 -10.28
C TRP A 195 -6.41 16.96 -9.06
N LYS A 196 -5.20 16.43 -8.83
CA LYS A 196 -4.81 15.58 -7.69
C LYS A 196 -5.48 14.19 -7.65
N ASN A 197 -5.82 13.65 -8.81
CA ASN A 197 -6.16 12.24 -8.98
C ASN A 197 -5.00 11.50 -9.63
N ILE A 198 -5.02 10.17 -9.62
CA ILE A 198 -3.94 9.36 -10.18
C ILE A 198 -4.52 8.37 -11.18
N LEU A 199 -3.93 8.32 -12.37
CA LEU A 199 -4.19 7.28 -13.36
C LEU A 199 -3.04 6.26 -13.30
N LYS A 200 -3.35 4.98 -13.05
CA LYS A 200 -2.36 3.90 -13.00
C LYS A 200 -2.69 2.86 -14.08
N PHE A 201 -1.69 2.46 -14.84
CA PHE A 201 -1.75 1.31 -15.75
C PHE A 201 -0.81 0.24 -15.24
N LEU A 202 -1.30 -0.98 -15.06
CA LEU A 202 -0.51 -2.13 -14.67
C LEU A 202 -0.52 -3.14 -15.81
N GLY A 203 0.60 -3.83 -16.02
CA GLY A 203 0.72 -4.86 -17.04
C GLY A 203 1.62 -5.99 -16.59
N SER A 204 1.28 -7.21 -16.97
CA SER A 204 2.16 -8.36 -16.78
C SER A 204 2.08 -9.33 -17.95
N TYR A 205 3.16 -10.06 -18.17
CA TYR A 205 3.23 -11.18 -19.10
C TYR A 205 4.07 -12.27 -18.47
N SER A 206 3.66 -13.52 -18.60
CA SER A 206 4.45 -14.66 -18.18
C SER A 206 4.35 -15.82 -19.17
N ARG A 207 5.42 -16.61 -19.21
CA ARG A 207 5.52 -17.85 -19.95
C ARG A 207 6.04 -18.94 -19.03
N ALA A 208 5.39 -20.10 -19.07
CA ALA A 208 5.78 -21.32 -18.37
C ALA A 208 5.88 -22.47 -19.36
N VAL A 209 6.84 -23.37 -19.17
CA VAL A 209 6.97 -24.63 -19.90
C VAL A 209 7.00 -25.77 -18.88
N SER A 210 6.23 -26.82 -19.15
CA SER A 210 6.23 -28.06 -18.37
C SER A 210 6.67 -29.23 -19.26
N ASP A 211 7.60 -30.04 -18.75
CA ASP A 211 8.12 -31.26 -19.38
C ASP A 211 7.51 -32.53 -18.74
N GLU A 212 6.36 -32.43 -18.05
CA GLU A 212 5.79 -33.54 -17.26
C GLU A 212 5.19 -34.70 -18.09
N ALA A 213 5.06 -34.59 -19.41
CA ALA A 213 4.73 -35.74 -20.26
C ALA A 213 6.01 -36.25 -20.95
N GLU A 214 6.34 -37.54 -20.77
CA GLU A 214 7.50 -38.23 -21.37
C GLU A 214 7.67 -38.02 -22.89
N PHE A 215 6.66 -37.47 -23.58
CA PHE A 215 6.64 -37.29 -25.04
C PHE A 215 6.17 -35.91 -25.57
N GLN A 216 5.74 -34.93 -24.74
CA GLN A 216 5.38 -33.58 -25.22
C GLN A 216 5.53 -32.47 -24.15
N SER A 217 6.23 -31.39 -24.51
CA SER A 217 6.31 -30.17 -23.69
C SER A 217 5.05 -29.31 -23.85
N VAL A 218 4.44 -28.88 -22.75
CA VAL A 218 3.29 -27.97 -22.76
C VAL A 218 3.75 -26.55 -22.43
N THR A 219 3.30 -25.54 -23.19
CA THR A 219 3.63 -24.12 -22.94
C THR A 219 2.39 -23.32 -22.53
N GLY A 220 2.46 -22.72 -21.35
CA GLY A 220 1.47 -21.77 -20.84
C GLY A 220 1.96 -20.33 -20.99
N LYS A 221 1.06 -19.45 -21.40
CA LYS A 221 1.26 -18.01 -21.57
C LYS A 221 0.08 -17.29 -20.96
N GLY A 222 0.37 -16.26 -20.19
CA GLY A 222 -0.64 -15.40 -19.59
C GLY A 222 -0.20 -13.95 -19.63
N TRP A 223 -1.14 -13.04 -19.89
CA TRP A 223 -0.90 -11.62 -19.74
C TRP A 223 -2.07 -10.92 -19.09
N THR A 224 -1.78 -9.84 -18.38
CA THR A 224 -2.78 -9.00 -17.73
C THR A 224 -2.50 -7.55 -18.06
N VAL A 225 -3.56 -6.77 -18.21
CA VAL A 225 -3.52 -5.31 -18.24
C VAL A 225 -4.66 -4.80 -17.36
N ALA A 226 -4.35 -3.80 -16.55
CA ALA A 226 -5.26 -3.22 -15.59
C ALA A 226 -5.16 -1.70 -15.63
N SER A 227 -6.30 -1.02 -15.64
CA SER A 227 -6.38 0.44 -15.47
C SER A 227 -7.00 0.76 -14.12
N ARG A 228 -6.49 1.80 -13.45
CA ARG A 228 -7.01 2.32 -12.18
C ARG A 228 -7.10 3.83 -12.26
N TYR A 229 -8.25 4.37 -11.89
CA TYR A 229 -8.46 5.78 -11.62
C TYR A 229 -8.65 5.96 -10.11
N GLU A 230 -7.68 6.59 -9.47
CA GLU A 230 -7.61 6.78 -8.03
C GLU A 230 -7.97 8.21 -7.67
N ILE A 231 -8.85 8.32 -6.69
CA ILE A 231 -9.43 9.57 -6.21
C ILE A 231 -9.07 9.68 -4.73
N PRO A 232 -7.96 10.37 -4.40
CA PRO A 232 -7.65 10.70 -3.02
C PRO A 232 -8.76 11.56 -2.42
N LEU A 233 -9.23 11.17 -1.24
CA LEU A 233 -10.31 11.86 -0.53
C LEU A 233 -9.73 12.74 0.59
N PRO A 234 -10.46 13.79 1.03
CA PRO A 234 -10.00 14.62 2.13
C PRO A 234 -9.80 13.83 3.41
N ILE A 235 -8.66 14.03 4.08
CA ILE A 235 -8.37 13.43 5.39
C ILE A 235 -9.49 13.71 6.39
N ILE A 236 -9.93 12.67 7.11
CA ILE A 236 -10.93 12.78 8.18
C ILE A 236 -10.28 12.38 9.51
N GLY A 237 -9.94 13.37 10.34
CA GLY A 237 -9.18 13.11 11.57
C GLY A 237 -7.81 12.52 11.24
N ASN A 238 -7.58 11.26 11.62
CA ASN A 238 -6.35 10.52 11.33
C ASN A 238 -6.51 9.50 10.18
N LEU A 239 -7.62 9.55 9.44
CA LEU A 239 -7.88 8.67 8.31
C LEU A 239 -7.44 9.33 7.00
N SER A 240 -6.42 8.76 6.36
CA SER A 240 -6.11 8.99 4.93
C SER A 240 -6.77 7.90 4.11
N HIS A 241 -7.47 8.24 3.02
CA HIS A 241 -8.27 7.27 2.27
C HIS A 241 -8.53 7.69 0.82
N ASP A 242 -8.78 6.69 -0.03
CA ASP A 242 -8.98 6.88 -1.47
C ASP A 242 -10.08 5.97 -2.00
N PHE A 243 -10.73 6.42 -3.08
CA PHE A 243 -11.62 5.59 -3.89
C PHE A 243 -10.97 5.27 -5.24
N ILE A 244 -11.05 4.02 -5.67
CA ILE A 244 -10.41 3.53 -6.89
C ILE A 244 -11.45 2.84 -7.76
N ILE A 245 -11.51 3.26 -9.03
CA ILE A 245 -12.30 2.61 -10.08
C ILE A 245 -11.32 1.95 -11.04
N GLY A 246 -11.58 0.70 -11.42
CA GLY A 246 -10.68 -0.04 -12.28
C GLY A 246 -11.35 -0.98 -13.27
N PHE A 247 -10.54 -1.45 -14.21
CA PHE A 247 -10.89 -2.50 -15.15
C PHE A 247 -9.68 -3.42 -15.31
N ASP A 248 -9.92 -4.72 -15.26
CA ASP A 248 -8.93 -5.78 -15.38
C ASP A 248 -9.23 -6.63 -16.60
N PHE A 249 -8.22 -6.81 -17.44
CA PHE A 249 -8.23 -7.75 -18.52
C PHE A 249 -7.08 -8.75 -18.37
N LYS A 250 -7.38 -10.04 -18.44
CA LYS A 250 -6.42 -11.12 -18.42
C LYS A 250 -6.73 -12.11 -19.52
N ARG A 251 -5.69 -12.59 -20.20
CA ARG A 251 -5.79 -13.71 -21.13
C ARG A 251 -4.78 -14.78 -20.78
N THR A 252 -5.24 -16.02 -20.75
CA THR A 252 -4.40 -17.22 -20.62
C THR A 252 -4.71 -18.18 -21.76
N ASN A 253 -3.73 -18.97 -22.20
CA ASN A 253 -3.98 -20.10 -23.11
C ASN A 253 -3.92 -21.45 -22.41
N ASN A 254 -3.33 -21.50 -21.21
CA ASN A 254 -3.15 -22.70 -20.40
C ASN A 254 -2.79 -22.29 -18.97
N PHE A 255 -3.25 -23.05 -17.98
CA PHE A 255 -3.07 -22.80 -16.54
C PHE A 255 -1.99 -23.68 -15.88
N LEU A 256 -0.89 -23.98 -16.61
CA LEU A 256 0.30 -24.65 -16.06
C LEU A 256 0.87 -23.99 -14.79
N LEU A 257 0.50 -22.73 -14.53
CA LEU A 257 0.87 -21.95 -13.35
C LEU A 257 0.13 -22.39 -12.07
N PHE A 258 -1.06 -23.01 -12.19
CA PHE A 258 -1.97 -23.27 -11.07
C PHE A 258 -2.39 -24.75 -10.95
N ALA A 259 -2.38 -25.52 -12.04
CA ALA A 259 -2.74 -26.94 -12.04
C ALA A 259 -1.69 -27.81 -12.75
N LYS A 260 -1.42 -29.01 -12.22
CA LYS A 260 -0.47 -29.97 -12.81
C LYS A 260 -1.02 -30.69 -14.06
N ASN A 261 -2.35 -30.75 -14.24
CA ASN A 261 -2.97 -31.72 -15.15
C ASN A 261 -3.96 -31.15 -16.18
N LEU A 262 -4.21 -29.83 -16.21
CA LEU A 262 -5.18 -29.23 -17.13
C LEU A 262 -4.43 -28.57 -18.30
N ALA A 263 -4.22 -29.33 -19.37
CA ALA A 263 -3.70 -28.80 -20.63
C ALA A 263 -4.84 -28.71 -21.64
N PHE A 264 -5.26 -27.49 -21.94
CA PHE A 264 -6.07 -27.17 -23.11
C PHE A 264 -5.33 -26.08 -23.90
N ASP A 265 -5.37 -26.12 -25.23
CA ASP A 265 -4.81 -25.05 -26.08
C ASP A 265 -5.92 -24.10 -26.49
N GLU A 266 -6.54 -23.45 -25.50
CA GLU A 266 -7.69 -22.58 -25.69
C GLU A 266 -7.50 -21.27 -24.93
N PHE A 267 -7.81 -20.15 -25.58
CA PHE A 267 -7.72 -18.85 -24.93
C PHE A 267 -8.94 -18.59 -24.06
N ILE A 268 -8.69 -18.23 -22.81
CA ILE A 268 -9.69 -17.80 -21.84
C ILE A 268 -9.39 -16.35 -21.47
N ASP A 269 -10.42 -15.51 -21.53
CA ASP A 269 -10.32 -14.09 -21.15
C ASP A 269 -11.13 -13.84 -19.87
N VAL A 270 -10.47 -13.23 -18.88
CA VAL A 270 -11.13 -12.59 -17.74
C VAL A 270 -11.20 -11.09 -18.02
N ALA A 271 -12.39 -10.52 -17.89
CA ALA A 271 -12.64 -9.10 -18.08
C ALA A 271 -13.59 -8.62 -16.99
N GLN A 272 -13.12 -7.79 -16.06
CA GLN A 272 -13.91 -7.41 -14.87
C GLN A 272 -13.68 -5.95 -14.47
N PHE A 273 -14.73 -5.34 -13.94
CA PHE A 273 -14.68 -4.04 -13.29
C PHE A 273 -14.29 -4.18 -11.83
N LEU A 274 -13.58 -3.18 -11.32
CA LEU A 274 -13.17 -3.06 -9.93
C LEU A 274 -13.73 -1.75 -9.35
N LEU A 275 -14.32 -1.85 -8.16
CA LEU A 275 -14.47 -0.73 -7.23
C LEU A 275 -13.68 -1.04 -5.96
N LYS A 276 -12.85 -0.11 -5.51
CA LYS A 276 -12.02 -0.27 -4.32
C LYS A 276 -12.10 0.96 -3.43
N TYR A 277 -12.20 0.72 -2.12
CA TYR A 277 -12.05 1.74 -1.08
C TYR A 277 -10.93 1.31 -0.15
N GLN A 278 -9.94 2.17 0.03
CA GLN A 278 -8.76 1.86 0.84
C GLN A 278 -8.40 3.04 1.74
N GLY A 279 -7.64 2.78 2.79
CA GLY A 279 -7.14 3.84 3.64
C GLY A 279 -6.21 3.36 4.74
N THR A 280 -5.66 4.33 5.45
CA THR A 280 -4.80 4.14 6.61
C THR A 280 -5.27 5.07 7.73
N TYR A 281 -5.44 4.49 8.92
CA TYR A 281 -5.83 5.18 10.14
C TYR A 281 -4.71 5.08 11.18
N ASP A 282 -4.14 6.20 11.58
CA ASP A 282 -3.10 6.29 12.62
C ASP A 282 -3.74 6.65 13.98
N ASP A 283 -3.43 5.87 15.02
CA ASP A 283 -3.89 6.10 16.37
C ASP A 283 -2.72 6.00 17.37
N SER A 284 -3.01 6.31 18.64
CA SER A 284 -2.00 6.31 19.70
C SER A 284 -1.32 4.96 19.91
N PHE A 285 -1.96 3.86 19.52
CA PHE A 285 -1.45 2.50 19.66
C PHE A 285 -0.80 1.97 18.38
N GLY A 286 -0.95 2.63 17.23
CA GLY A 286 -0.38 2.13 15.98
C GLY A 286 -1.16 2.53 14.75
N VAL A 287 -1.01 1.74 13.68
CA VAL A 287 -1.55 2.06 12.36
C VAL A 287 -2.40 0.91 11.86
N THR A 288 -3.58 1.22 11.33
CA THR A 288 -4.47 0.27 10.66
C THR A 288 -4.58 0.65 9.19
N SER A 289 -4.24 -0.26 8.28
CA SER A 289 -4.51 -0.13 6.84
C SER A 289 -5.64 -1.08 6.45
N PHE A 290 -6.51 -0.65 5.55
CA PHE A 290 -7.58 -1.49 5.03
C PHE A 290 -7.77 -1.29 3.53
N GLU A 291 -8.24 -2.33 2.87
CA GLU A 291 -8.66 -2.35 1.47
C GLU A 291 -9.94 -3.19 1.35
N LEU A 292 -10.99 -2.61 0.79
CA LEU A 292 -12.20 -3.30 0.39
C LEU A 292 -12.34 -3.21 -1.13
N SER A 293 -12.34 -4.35 -1.81
CA SER A 293 -12.41 -4.46 -3.26
C SER A 293 -13.64 -5.26 -3.67
N ALA A 294 -14.41 -4.76 -4.63
CA ALA A 294 -15.53 -5.46 -5.25
C ALA A 294 -15.26 -5.62 -6.75
N PHE A 295 -15.33 -6.87 -7.21
CA PHE A 295 -15.10 -7.24 -8.59
C PHE A 295 -16.39 -7.71 -9.25
N TYR A 296 -16.58 -7.33 -10.51
CA TYR A 296 -17.72 -7.77 -11.30
C TYR A 296 -17.34 -7.99 -12.76
N SER A 297 -17.53 -9.20 -13.26
CA SER A 297 -17.50 -9.51 -14.69
C SER A 297 -18.93 -9.65 -15.21
N PRO A 298 -19.35 -8.89 -16.23
CA PRO A 298 -20.65 -9.09 -16.88
C PRO A 298 -20.65 -10.29 -17.84
N GLY A 299 -19.48 -10.89 -18.10
CA GLY A 299 -19.30 -11.88 -19.15
C GLY A 299 -19.45 -11.30 -20.56
N SER A 300 -19.08 -12.10 -21.56
CA SER A 300 -19.21 -11.81 -23.00
C SER A 300 -18.60 -10.49 -23.49
N ILE A 301 -17.67 -9.89 -22.75
CA ILE A 301 -16.94 -8.68 -23.19
C ILE A 301 -16.07 -8.98 -24.42
N THR A 302 -15.52 -10.19 -24.48
CA THR A 302 -14.74 -10.69 -25.62
C THR A 302 -15.25 -12.04 -26.10
N LYS A 303 -14.77 -12.48 -27.26
CA LYS A 303 -15.09 -13.83 -27.79
C LYS A 303 -14.66 -14.98 -26.86
N ASN A 304 -13.69 -14.74 -25.97
CA ASN A 304 -13.10 -15.75 -25.07
C ASN A 304 -13.50 -15.55 -23.59
N ASN A 305 -14.24 -14.49 -23.28
CA ASN A 305 -14.83 -14.26 -21.97
C ASN A 305 -16.27 -14.78 -21.98
N LYS A 306 -16.45 -16.10 -22.04
CA LYS A 306 -17.78 -16.74 -22.15
C LYS A 306 -17.90 -17.91 -21.19
N THR A 307 -19.10 -18.16 -20.68
CA THR A 307 -19.38 -19.34 -19.84
C THR A 307 -18.90 -20.63 -20.48
N SER A 308 -19.12 -20.82 -21.79
CA SER A 308 -18.64 -22.02 -22.50
C SER A 308 -17.11 -22.16 -22.54
N LYS A 309 -16.35 -21.06 -22.39
CA LYS A 309 -14.89 -21.09 -22.23
C LYS A 309 -14.50 -21.37 -20.79
N PHE A 310 -15.20 -20.77 -19.83
CA PHE A 310 -14.95 -20.94 -18.40
C PHE A 310 -15.23 -22.37 -17.96
N GLU A 311 -16.28 -23.00 -18.50
CA GLU A 311 -16.63 -24.40 -18.24
C GLU A 311 -15.58 -25.41 -18.72
N ILE A 312 -14.72 -25.04 -19.69
CA ILE A 312 -13.59 -25.88 -20.12
C ILE A 312 -12.55 -25.99 -18.99
N GLU A 313 -12.24 -24.87 -18.34
CA GLU A 313 -11.28 -24.84 -17.23
C GLU A 313 -11.93 -25.40 -15.95
N ARG A 314 -13.14 -24.95 -15.63
CA ARG A 314 -13.84 -25.31 -14.40
C ARG A 314 -15.34 -25.51 -14.63
N PRO A 315 -15.81 -26.77 -14.62
CA PRO A 315 -17.23 -27.08 -14.82
C PRO A 315 -18.17 -26.32 -13.87
N GLY A 316 -19.17 -25.66 -14.46
CA GLY A 316 -20.14 -24.82 -13.76
C GLY A 316 -19.67 -23.38 -13.46
N ALA A 317 -18.44 -23.01 -13.82
CA ALA A 317 -18.01 -21.62 -13.76
C ALA A 317 -18.71 -20.77 -14.84
N LYS A 318 -19.18 -19.59 -14.44
CA LYS A 318 -19.87 -18.66 -15.33
C LYS A 318 -18.99 -17.47 -15.65
N SER A 319 -19.13 -16.91 -16.85
CA SER A 319 -18.40 -15.69 -17.21
C SER A 319 -18.98 -14.42 -16.59
N ASP A 320 -20.25 -14.47 -16.15
CA ASP A 320 -20.84 -13.44 -15.30
C ASP A 320 -20.67 -13.85 -13.83
N TYR A 321 -19.92 -13.05 -13.07
CA TYR A 321 -19.64 -13.34 -11.67
C TYR A 321 -19.27 -12.07 -10.91
N GLY A 322 -19.33 -12.15 -9.59
CA GLY A 322 -18.80 -11.13 -8.71
C GLY A 322 -18.24 -11.73 -7.43
N TYR A 323 -17.26 -11.04 -6.86
CA TYR A 323 -16.66 -11.40 -5.59
C TYR A 323 -16.13 -10.15 -4.88
N ILE A 324 -15.90 -10.28 -3.58
CA ILE A 324 -15.43 -9.19 -2.70
C ILE A 324 -14.17 -9.67 -1.98
N ASP A 325 -13.16 -8.81 -1.94
CA ASP A 325 -11.97 -8.97 -1.12
C ASP A 325 -11.93 -7.91 -0.01
N LEU A 326 -11.48 -8.32 1.16
CA LEU A 326 -11.20 -7.46 2.31
C LEU A 326 -9.80 -7.77 2.82
N ASP A 327 -8.92 -6.78 2.80
CA ASP A 327 -7.59 -6.84 3.42
C ASP A 327 -7.53 -5.81 4.56
N ILE A 328 -7.14 -6.24 5.75
CA ILE A 328 -6.93 -5.38 6.91
C ILE A 328 -5.59 -5.74 7.54
N GLU A 329 -4.68 -4.78 7.61
CA GLU A 329 -3.43 -4.88 8.37
C GLU A 329 -3.48 -3.94 9.57
N ARG A 330 -3.18 -4.46 10.77
CA ARG A 330 -3.00 -3.67 11.99
C ARG A 330 -1.59 -3.87 12.52
N VAL A 331 -0.84 -2.77 12.63
CA VAL A 331 0.44 -2.72 13.35
C VAL A 331 0.19 -2.03 14.68
N THR A 332 0.22 -2.79 15.78
CA THR A 332 0.07 -2.28 17.15
C THR A 332 1.43 -2.20 17.84
N ARG A 333 1.79 -1.01 18.32
CA ARG A 333 2.97 -0.77 19.15
C ARG A 333 2.71 -1.31 20.56
N LEU A 334 3.60 -2.17 21.05
CA LEU A 334 3.55 -2.76 22.38
C LEU A 334 4.65 -2.17 23.27
N LYS A 335 4.63 -2.50 24.57
CA LYS A 335 5.70 -2.10 25.49
C LYS A 335 7.05 -2.71 25.06
N ALA A 336 8.14 -2.08 25.50
CA ALA A 336 9.52 -2.51 25.21
C ALA A 336 9.85 -2.59 23.71
N ASP A 337 9.34 -1.64 22.91
CA ASP A 337 9.56 -1.54 21.45
C ASP A 337 9.18 -2.81 20.65
N LEU A 338 8.30 -3.64 21.22
CA LEU A 338 7.66 -4.74 20.51
C LEU A 338 6.58 -4.19 19.57
N SER A 339 6.28 -4.92 18.50
CA SER A 339 5.13 -4.62 17.65
C SER A 339 4.36 -5.91 17.34
N TRP A 340 3.04 -5.85 17.44
CA TRP A 340 2.15 -6.91 17.00
C TRP A 340 1.52 -6.53 15.68
N VAL A 341 1.74 -7.37 14.67
CA VAL A 341 1.17 -7.20 13.33
C VAL A 341 0.17 -8.29 13.08
N ILE A 342 -1.05 -7.88 12.74
CA ILE A 342 -2.12 -8.77 12.30
C ILE A 342 -2.45 -8.38 10.88
N ASN A 343 -2.49 -9.36 9.98
CA ASN A 343 -3.04 -9.19 8.64
C ASN A 343 -4.17 -10.20 8.44
N PHE A 344 -5.36 -9.69 8.13
CA PHE A 344 -6.54 -10.46 7.77
C PHE A 344 -6.85 -10.20 6.30
N LEU A 345 -6.92 -11.26 5.50
CA LEU A 345 -7.42 -11.22 4.13
C LEU A 345 -8.62 -12.15 4.05
N GLY A 346 -9.75 -11.66 3.55
CA GLY A 346 -10.95 -12.44 3.28
C GLY A 346 -11.40 -12.27 1.84
N GLN A 347 -11.77 -13.36 1.19
CA GLN A 347 -12.39 -13.37 -0.13
C GLN A 347 -13.76 -14.05 -0.03
N LEU A 348 -14.80 -13.38 -0.52
CA LEU A 348 -16.16 -13.89 -0.58
C LEU A 348 -16.64 -13.86 -2.02
N SER A 349 -16.84 -15.03 -2.60
CA SER A 349 -17.37 -15.18 -3.96
C SER A 349 -18.82 -15.63 -3.96
N PHE A 350 -19.59 -15.11 -4.91
CA PHE A 350 -20.98 -15.50 -5.16
C PHE A 350 -21.10 -16.53 -6.28
N SER A 351 -19.98 -16.99 -6.85
CA SER A 351 -19.94 -17.90 -8.00
C SER A 351 -18.64 -18.71 -8.02
N LYS A 352 -18.60 -19.79 -8.80
CA LYS A 352 -17.35 -20.50 -9.09
C LYS A 352 -16.42 -19.59 -9.90
N LEU A 353 -15.24 -19.31 -9.35
CA LEU A 353 -14.22 -18.49 -9.98
C LEU A 353 -13.25 -19.32 -10.81
N LEU A 354 -12.64 -18.73 -11.85
CA LEU A 354 -11.50 -19.36 -12.51
C LEU A 354 -10.29 -19.41 -11.58
N LEU A 355 -9.34 -20.32 -11.82
CA LEU A 355 -8.17 -20.49 -10.94
C LEU A 355 -7.37 -19.19 -10.77
N SER A 356 -7.42 -18.32 -11.77
CA SER A 356 -6.77 -17.01 -11.71
C SER A 356 -7.35 -16.03 -10.69
N GLU A 357 -8.63 -16.19 -10.33
CA GLU A 357 -9.37 -15.30 -9.44
C GLU A 357 -9.67 -15.97 -8.09
N GLN A 358 -9.30 -17.25 -7.92
CA GLN A 358 -9.43 -17.94 -6.63
C GLN A 358 -8.43 -17.40 -5.61
N LEU A 359 -8.85 -17.42 -4.34
CA LEU A 359 -7.95 -17.20 -3.22
C LEU A 359 -6.92 -18.33 -3.18
N SER A 360 -5.64 -17.98 -3.09
CA SER A 360 -4.55 -18.95 -2.99
C SER A 360 -3.83 -18.85 -1.64
N LEU A 361 -3.66 -19.99 -0.98
CA LEU A 361 -3.11 -20.11 0.37
C LEU A 361 -1.93 -21.09 0.39
N GLY A 362 -0.96 -20.78 1.25
CA GLY A 362 0.32 -21.47 1.36
C GLY A 362 1.43 -20.65 0.69
N GLY A 363 2.58 -20.56 1.36
CA GLY A 363 3.77 -19.89 0.84
C GLY A 363 4.24 -18.70 1.69
N SER A 364 5.23 -17.99 1.17
CA SER A 364 5.94 -16.91 1.88
C SER A 364 5.07 -15.68 2.13
N PHE A 365 4.08 -15.42 1.27
CA PHE A 365 3.20 -14.26 1.38
C PHE A 365 1.86 -14.58 2.07
N SER A 366 1.47 -15.85 2.17
CA SER A 366 0.23 -16.29 2.83
C SER A 366 0.54 -17.10 4.11
N VAL A 367 0.33 -18.41 4.11
CA VAL A 367 0.63 -19.30 5.25
C VAL A 367 2.03 -19.87 5.09
N ARG A 368 2.98 -19.32 5.86
CA ARG A 368 4.40 -19.71 5.83
C ARG A 368 4.56 -21.19 6.21
N GLY A 369 5.70 -21.80 5.86
CA GLY A 369 5.94 -23.23 6.10
C GLY A 369 5.29 -24.18 5.08
N TYR A 370 4.27 -23.77 4.33
CA TYR A 370 3.68 -24.54 3.22
C TYR A 370 4.30 -24.18 1.86
N MET A 371 4.03 -24.98 0.82
CA MET A 371 4.39 -24.61 -0.55
C MET A 371 3.54 -23.42 -1.02
N GLU A 372 4.03 -22.65 -2.01
CA GLU A 372 3.19 -21.59 -2.58
C GLU A 372 1.94 -22.20 -3.22
N ASN A 373 0.79 -21.55 -3.09
CA ASN A 373 -0.46 -21.98 -3.72
C ASN A 373 -0.88 -23.44 -3.40
N GLU A 374 -0.58 -23.92 -2.18
CA GLU A 374 -0.89 -25.29 -1.71
C GLU A 374 -2.40 -25.59 -1.72
N VAL A 375 -3.21 -24.57 -1.39
CA VAL A 375 -4.67 -24.64 -1.32
C VAL A 375 -5.24 -23.45 -2.09
N THR A 376 -6.25 -23.71 -2.92
CA THR A 376 -7.05 -22.66 -3.55
C THR A 376 -8.53 -22.83 -3.22
N GLY A 377 -9.30 -21.75 -3.34
CA GLY A 377 -10.76 -21.81 -3.30
C GLY A 377 -11.42 -20.52 -3.73
N ASP A 378 -12.71 -20.59 -4.02
CA ASP A 378 -13.51 -19.41 -4.42
C ASP A 378 -13.66 -18.38 -3.31
N SER A 379 -13.75 -18.85 -2.07
CA SER A 379 -13.89 -18.03 -0.88
C SER A 379 -12.97 -18.56 0.21
N GLY A 380 -12.59 -17.68 1.13
CA GLY A 380 -11.75 -18.07 2.24
C GLY A 380 -11.21 -16.91 3.04
N ILE A 381 -10.39 -17.25 4.02
CA ILE A 381 -9.71 -16.30 4.87
C ILE A 381 -8.24 -16.69 5.05
N LEU A 382 -7.41 -15.68 5.26
CA LEU A 382 -6.03 -15.76 5.67
C LEU A 382 -5.88 -14.85 6.89
N LEU A 383 -5.27 -15.37 7.95
CA LEU A 383 -4.96 -14.63 9.15
C LEU A 383 -3.48 -14.84 9.48
N LYS A 384 -2.69 -13.78 9.40
CA LYS A 384 -1.27 -13.77 9.75
C LYS A 384 -1.10 -12.98 11.03
N ASN A 385 -0.53 -13.61 12.05
CA ASN A 385 -0.19 -12.97 13.32
C ASN A 385 1.33 -12.97 13.49
N GLU A 386 1.92 -11.82 13.76
CA GLU A 386 3.36 -11.67 13.88
C GLU A 386 3.72 -10.79 15.07
N ILE A 387 4.58 -11.27 15.96
CA ILE A 387 5.23 -10.46 16.99
C ILE A 387 6.63 -10.12 16.50
N ARG A 388 6.91 -8.82 16.35
CA ARG A 388 8.21 -8.29 15.97
C ARG A 388 8.95 -7.80 17.21
N PHE A 389 10.18 -8.29 17.36
CA PHE A 389 11.09 -7.87 18.44
C PHE A 389 11.71 -6.50 18.14
N PRO A 390 12.26 -5.82 19.17
CA PRO A 390 12.95 -4.54 18.99
C PRO A 390 14.01 -4.63 17.90
N CYS A 391 14.02 -3.63 17.03
CA CYS A 391 14.95 -3.57 15.92
C CYS A 391 16.35 -3.20 16.45
N ILE A 392 17.32 -4.09 16.25
CA ILE A 392 18.73 -3.82 16.54
C ILE A 392 19.27 -2.92 15.43
N ARG A 393 19.68 -1.71 15.78
CA ARG A 393 20.24 -0.72 14.84
C ARG A 393 21.74 -0.62 15.07
N PHE A 394 22.52 -0.76 14.01
CA PHE A 394 23.98 -0.61 14.09
C PHE A 394 24.54 0.02 12.83
N GLN A 395 25.56 0.86 12.99
CA GLN A 395 26.17 1.58 11.90
C GLN A 395 27.56 1.03 11.62
N LYS A 396 27.86 0.79 10.34
CA LYS A 396 29.20 0.40 9.88
C LYS A 396 29.58 1.33 8.74
N LYS A 397 30.55 2.23 8.98
CA LYS A 397 30.85 3.35 8.06
C LYS A 397 29.59 4.21 7.80
N SER A 398 29.29 4.52 6.54
CA SER A 398 28.09 5.26 6.13
C SER A 398 26.84 4.39 5.98
N LEU A 399 26.91 3.09 6.31
CA LEU A 399 25.80 2.15 6.16
C LEU A 399 25.04 2.01 7.48
N LYS A 400 23.74 2.32 7.45
CA LYS A 400 22.80 2.16 8.57
C LYS A 400 22.15 0.79 8.45
N ASN A 401 22.44 -0.11 9.39
CA ASN A 401 21.92 -1.48 9.35
C ASN A 401 20.80 -1.65 10.37
N THR A 402 19.82 -2.45 10.00
CA THR A 402 18.73 -2.88 10.89
C THR A 402 18.61 -4.40 10.85
N LEU A 403 18.50 -5.00 12.03
CA LEU A 403 18.24 -6.43 12.21
C LEU A 403 17.02 -6.57 13.13
N GLN A 404 16.01 -7.29 12.69
CA GLN A 404 14.79 -7.53 13.45
C GLN A 404 14.44 -9.01 13.42
N PHE A 405 14.22 -9.56 14.61
CA PHE A 405 13.67 -10.90 14.79
C PHE A 405 12.15 -10.82 14.90
N LEU A 406 11.48 -11.91 14.54
CA LEU A 406 10.03 -12.06 14.70
C LEU A 406 9.64 -13.51 14.94
N ALA A 407 8.44 -13.69 15.48
CA ALA A 407 7.75 -14.97 15.54
C ALA A 407 6.35 -14.80 14.95
N PHE A 408 5.84 -15.83 14.28
CA PHE A 408 4.54 -15.78 13.62
C PHE A 408 3.68 -17.01 13.86
N LEU A 409 2.37 -16.82 13.70
CA LEU A 409 1.32 -17.83 13.63
C LEU A 409 0.41 -17.46 12.46
N ASP A 410 0.40 -18.29 11.41
CA ASP A 410 -0.40 -18.05 10.22
C ASP A 410 -1.47 -19.14 10.07
N TYR A 411 -2.70 -18.74 9.78
CA TYR A 411 -3.83 -19.62 9.51
C TYR A 411 -4.48 -19.25 8.18
N GLY A 412 -4.88 -20.25 7.41
CA GLY A 412 -5.63 -20.06 6.17
C GLY A 412 -6.74 -21.08 6.04
N PHE A 413 -7.85 -20.68 5.44
CA PHE A 413 -8.98 -21.54 5.12
C PHE A 413 -9.53 -21.14 3.75
N ALA A 414 -9.75 -22.11 2.87
CA ALA A 414 -10.41 -21.88 1.58
C ALA A 414 -11.47 -22.94 1.31
N THR A 415 -12.50 -22.52 0.58
CA THR A 415 -13.63 -23.35 0.17
C THR A 415 -14.15 -22.90 -1.19
N ASP A 416 -14.71 -23.85 -1.92
CA ASP A 416 -15.46 -23.56 -3.14
C ASP A 416 -16.93 -23.27 -2.83
N VAL A 417 -17.58 -22.49 -3.70
CA VAL A 417 -18.97 -22.04 -3.52
C VAL A 417 -19.95 -23.22 -3.61
N ASP A 418 -19.71 -24.17 -4.52
CA ASP A 418 -20.50 -25.39 -4.63
C ASP A 418 -19.71 -26.58 -4.07
N LYS A 419 -20.23 -27.18 -3.00
CA LYS A 419 -19.66 -28.41 -2.43
C LYS A 419 -20.05 -29.61 -3.31
N SER A 420 -19.17 -30.02 -4.21
CA SER A 420 -19.23 -31.40 -4.71
C SER A 420 -18.83 -32.36 -3.57
N VAL A 421 -19.31 -33.61 -3.60
CA VAL A 421 -18.97 -34.64 -2.59
C VAL A 421 -17.44 -34.93 -2.53
N VAL A 422 -16.69 -34.44 -3.52
CA VAL A 422 -15.23 -34.63 -3.70
C VAL A 422 -14.41 -33.40 -3.26
N GLU A 423 -15.01 -32.23 -3.10
CA GLU A 423 -14.33 -30.97 -2.78
C GLU A 423 -14.66 -30.50 -1.35
N SER A 424 -13.84 -30.93 -0.39
CA SER A 424 -13.90 -30.50 1.01
C SER A 424 -13.14 -29.19 1.20
N SER A 425 -13.66 -28.29 2.03
CA SER A 425 -12.93 -27.11 2.52
C SER A 425 -11.56 -27.51 3.09
N LYS A 426 -10.54 -26.66 2.89
CA LYS A 426 -9.15 -26.95 3.27
C LYS A 426 -8.59 -25.84 4.14
N SER A 427 -7.78 -26.22 5.12
CA SER A 427 -7.10 -25.27 6.01
C SER A 427 -5.60 -25.52 6.07
N LEU A 428 -4.86 -24.45 6.35
CA LEU A 428 -3.42 -24.43 6.61
C LEU A 428 -3.19 -23.74 7.97
N LEU A 429 -2.23 -24.22 8.75
CA LEU A 429 -1.85 -23.61 10.02
C LEU A 429 -0.36 -23.79 10.26
N SER A 430 0.36 -22.71 10.52
CA SER A 430 1.80 -22.76 10.76
C SER A 430 2.26 -21.81 11.85
N VAL A 431 3.40 -22.12 12.44
CA VAL A 431 4.11 -21.26 13.39
C VAL A 431 5.58 -21.22 13.04
N GLY A 432 6.28 -20.12 13.31
CA GLY A 432 7.71 -20.09 13.04
C GLY A 432 8.44 -18.80 13.41
N PRO A 433 9.78 -18.84 13.48
CA PRO A 433 10.60 -17.64 13.58
C PRO A 433 10.88 -17.01 12.22
N GLY A 434 11.26 -15.73 12.24
CA GLY A 434 11.79 -15.03 11.08
C GLY A 434 12.80 -13.96 11.44
N VAL A 435 13.51 -13.52 10.41
CA VAL A 435 14.53 -12.46 10.48
C VAL A 435 14.33 -11.50 9.31
N ARG A 436 14.48 -10.21 9.60
CA ARG A 436 14.54 -9.12 8.63
C ARG A 436 15.87 -8.40 8.81
N PHE A 437 16.60 -8.20 7.73
CA PHE A 437 17.84 -7.43 7.73
C PHE A 437 17.82 -6.39 6.61
N ASN A 438 18.15 -5.15 6.93
CA ASN A 438 18.35 -4.10 5.92
C ASN A 438 19.71 -3.43 6.11
N MET A 439 20.38 -3.12 5.01
CA MET A 439 21.62 -2.33 4.96
C MET A 439 21.36 -1.08 4.13
N SER A 440 21.07 0.02 4.82
CA SER A 440 20.60 1.28 4.25
C SER A 440 19.48 1.03 3.23
N THR A 441 19.61 1.60 2.02
CA THR A 441 18.71 1.40 0.89
C THR A 441 19.28 0.39 -0.12
N TYR A 442 20.36 -0.33 0.22
CA TYR A 442 21.15 -1.09 -0.76
C TYR A 442 20.91 -2.59 -0.70
N LEU A 443 20.53 -3.15 0.46
CA LEU A 443 20.28 -4.58 0.61
C LEU A 443 19.14 -4.82 1.60
N THR A 444 18.22 -5.68 1.21
CA THR A 444 17.15 -6.21 2.06
C THR A 444 17.21 -7.74 2.03
N LEU A 445 17.20 -8.36 3.21
CA LEU A 445 17.10 -9.80 3.39
C LEU A 445 15.89 -10.13 4.26
N ARG A 446 15.10 -11.11 3.81
CA ARG A 446 13.99 -11.69 4.54
C ARG A 446 14.20 -13.19 4.65
N PHE A 447 14.14 -13.73 5.85
CA PHE A 447 14.11 -15.16 6.07
C PHE A 447 12.98 -15.53 7.05
N ASP A 448 12.19 -16.56 6.73
CA ASP A 448 11.14 -17.10 7.57
C ASP A 448 11.22 -18.62 7.57
N TYR A 449 11.12 -19.27 8.73
CA TYR A 449 11.14 -20.73 8.83
C TYR A 449 9.84 -21.21 9.48
N GLY A 450 8.91 -21.76 8.70
CA GLY A 450 7.60 -22.15 9.18
C GLY A 450 7.51 -23.65 9.46
N PHE A 451 6.89 -24.02 10.58
CA PHE A 451 6.49 -25.36 10.94
C PHE A 451 4.99 -25.53 10.71
N GLN A 452 4.61 -26.54 9.92
CA GLN A 452 3.23 -26.89 9.61
C GLN A 452 2.61 -27.63 10.80
N LEU A 453 1.45 -27.15 11.26
CA LEU A 453 0.72 -27.69 12.41
C LEU A 453 -0.46 -28.59 12.00
N ILE A 454 -0.92 -28.49 10.75
CA ILE A 454 -1.96 -29.37 10.20
C ILE A 454 -1.54 -29.94 8.83
N GLU A 455 -1.97 -31.16 8.54
CA GLU A 455 -1.69 -31.85 7.29
C GLU A 455 -2.68 -31.44 6.19
N VAL A 456 -2.22 -31.49 4.94
CA VAL A 456 -3.02 -31.11 3.77
C VAL A 456 -3.25 -32.34 2.90
N ASN A 457 -4.51 -32.75 2.76
CA ASN A 457 -4.96 -33.78 1.81
C ASN A 457 -4.21 -35.12 1.88
N GLY A 458 -3.78 -35.56 3.07
CA GLY A 458 -3.14 -36.88 3.25
C GLY A 458 -1.83 -37.08 2.46
N ARG A 459 -1.23 -36.00 1.91
CA ARG A 459 0.05 -36.08 1.21
C ARG A 459 1.18 -36.22 2.25
N PRO A 460 1.97 -37.29 2.23
CA PRO A 460 3.15 -37.37 3.07
C PRO A 460 4.14 -36.27 2.67
N PHE A 461 4.74 -35.61 3.66
CA PHE A 461 5.80 -34.62 3.47
C PHE A 461 6.89 -35.20 2.55
N GLN A 462 7.16 -34.58 1.39
CA GLN A 462 8.28 -35.02 0.56
C GLN A 462 9.60 -34.84 1.32
N ASN A 463 10.31 -35.95 1.55
CA ASN A 463 11.70 -36.03 2.02
C ASN A 463 12.12 -34.96 3.06
N GLY A 464 11.53 -34.98 4.27
CA GLY A 464 12.26 -34.49 5.45
C GLY A 464 11.68 -33.39 6.34
N GLY A 465 10.36 -33.15 6.36
CA GLY A 465 9.74 -32.63 7.58
C GLY A 465 8.53 -31.70 7.44
N ARG A 466 7.88 -31.46 8.58
CA ARG A 466 6.75 -30.54 8.80
C ARG A 466 7.17 -29.07 8.72
N SER A 467 8.11 -28.68 7.86
CA SER A 467 8.67 -27.32 7.87
C SER A 467 9.27 -26.86 6.54
N ARG A 468 9.27 -25.55 6.30
CA ARG A 468 9.86 -24.93 5.11
C ARG A 468 10.46 -23.56 5.44
N GLY A 469 11.63 -23.29 4.86
CA GLY A 469 12.27 -21.97 4.88
C GLY A 469 11.94 -21.13 3.64
N HIS A 470 11.64 -19.86 3.83
CA HIS A 470 11.41 -18.85 2.81
C HIS A 470 12.51 -17.78 2.91
N LEU A 471 13.20 -17.50 1.82
CA LEU A 471 14.33 -16.58 1.72
C LEU A 471 14.09 -15.61 0.56
N SER A 472 14.30 -14.33 0.80
CA SER A 472 14.38 -13.29 -0.24
C SER A 472 15.56 -12.36 0.07
N VAL A 473 16.35 -12.05 -0.96
CA VAL A 473 17.50 -11.14 -0.89
C VAL A 473 17.42 -10.21 -2.10
N ILE A 474 17.26 -8.91 -1.86
CA ILE A 474 17.20 -7.89 -2.90
C ILE A 474 18.32 -6.89 -2.64
N ALA A 475 19.17 -6.68 -3.65
CA ALA A 475 20.13 -5.58 -3.69
C ALA A 475 19.61 -4.47 -4.61
N SER A 476 19.84 -3.21 -4.24
CA SER A 476 19.49 -2.06 -5.05
C SER A 476 20.54 -0.97 -5.02
N TYR A 477 20.51 -0.12 -6.05
CA TYR A 477 21.32 1.08 -6.17
C TYR A 477 20.44 2.28 -6.52
#